data_AF-A0A357WT52-F1
#
_entry.id   AF-A0A357WT52-F1
#
_cell.length_a   1.000
_cell.length_b   1.000
_cell.length_c   1.000
_cell.angle_alpha   90.00
_cell.angle_beta   90.00
_cell.angle_gamma   90.00
#
_symmetry.space_group_name_H-M   'P 1'
#
loop_
_entity.id
_entity.type
_entity.pdbx_description
1 polymer ?
#
loop_
_entity_poly.entity_id
_entity_poly.type
_entity_poly.pdbx_seq_one_letter_code
_entity_poly.pdbx_strand_id
1 'polypeptide(L)' 'MYKIVRKRELNPYVTWMDIEAPLIARKARAGQFIILRVNETGERIPLTIAG' A
#
# COMPACT_ATOMS: atom_id res chain seq x y z
N MET A 1 -0.38 10.24 -7.70
CA MET A 1 0.21 8.88 -7.73
C MET A 1 1.28 8.79 -6.65
N TYR A 2 1.43 7.63 -6.00
CA TYR A 2 2.47 7.39 -5.00
C TYR A 2 3.52 6.43 -5.58
N LYS A 3 4.79 6.61 -5.24
CA LYS A 3 5.90 5.82 -5.78
C LYS A 3 6.05 4.50 -5.02
N ILE A 4 6.26 3.40 -5.74
CA ILE A 4 6.71 2.13 -5.15
C ILE A 4 8.23 2.21 -5.00
N VAL A 5 8.73 2.19 -3.76
CA VAL A 5 10.18 2.27 -3.49
C VAL A 5 10.82 0.89 -3.37
N ARG A 6 10.03 -0.13 -3.02
CA ARG A 6 10.45 -1.53 -3.00
C ARG A 6 9.31 -2.44 -3.38
N LYS A 7 9.62 -3.51 -4.09
CA LYS A 7 8.70 -4.60 -4.41
C LYS A 7 9.44 -5.93 -4.22
N ARG A 8 8.86 -6.85 -3.46
CA ARG A 8 9.44 -8.17 -3.19
C ARG A 8 8.33 -9.21 -3.16
N GLU A 9 8.48 -10.26 -3.95
CA GLU A 9 7.61 -11.44 -3.86
C GLU A 9 7.95 -12.21 -2.58
N LEU A 10 6.93 -12.53 -1.78
CA LEU A 10 7.08 -13.37 -0.58
C LEU A 10 6.79 -14.83 -0.91
N ASN A 11 5.84 -15.06 -1.81
CA ASN A 11 5.46 -16.36 -2.37
C ASN A 11 4.67 -16.11 -3.68
N PRO A 12 4.22 -17.16 -4.42
CA PRO A 12 3.51 -16.99 -5.70
C PRO A 12 2.21 -16.17 -5.65
N TYR A 13 1.64 -15.95 -4.47
CA TYR A 13 0.36 -15.26 -4.28
C TYR A 13 0.49 -13.92 -3.54
N VAL A 14 1.62 -13.65 -2.88
CA VAL A 14 1.79 -12.51 -1.99
C VAL A 14 3.03 -11.70 -2.38
N THR A 15 2.82 -10.42 -2.63
CA THR A 15 3.89 -9.45 -2.89
C THR A 15 3.90 -8.37 -1.81
N TRP A 16 5.08 -8.16 -1.23
CA TRP A 16 5.36 -7.03 -0.34
C TRP A 16 5.71 -5.78 -1.16
N MET A 17 5.15 -4.64 -0.79
CA MET A 17 5.41 -3.35 -1.44
C MET A 17 5.61 -2.25 -0.41
N ASP A 18 6.70 -1.50 -0.56
CA ASP A 18 6.94 -0.27 0.18
C ASP A 18 6.51 0.91 -0.70
N ILE A 19 5.61 1.75 -0.18
CA ILE A 19 5.02 2.87 -0.91
C ILE A 19 5.42 4.18 -0.25
N GLU A 20 5.93 5.13 -1.04
CA GLU A 20 6.28 6.46 -0.57
C GLU A 20 5.02 7.32 -0.39
N ALA A 21 4.51 7.37 0.84
CA ALA A 21 3.36 8.17 1.23
C ALA A 21 3.58 8.83 2.61
N PRO A 22 4.41 9.88 2.71
CA PRO A 22 4.90 10.42 3.98
C PRO A 22 3.80 10.92 4.91
N LEU A 23 2.71 11.49 4.37
CA LEU A 23 1.60 11.98 5.16
C LEU A 23 0.78 10.85 5.82
N ILE A 24 0.68 9.69 5.16
CA ILE A 24 0.00 8.51 5.69
C ILE A 24 0.93 7.81 6.69
N ALA A 25 2.19 7.57 6.30
CA ALA A 25 3.18 6.89 7.13
C ALA A 25 3.36 7.57 8.50
N ARG A 26 3.40 8.92 8.54
CA ARG A 26 3.52 9.68 9.80
C ARG A 26 2.30 9.59 10.72
N LYS A 27 1.12 9.22 10.20
CA LYS A 27 -0.14 9.20 10.95
C LYS A 27 -0.68 7.80 11.20
N ALA A 28 -0.15 6.79 10.51
CA ALA A 28 -0.61 5.42 10.59
C ALA A 28 -0.49 4.87 12.02
N ARG A 29 -1.55 4.20 12.46
CA ARG A 29 -1.64 3.49 13.74
C ARG A 29 -2.04 2.04 13.48
N ALA A 30 -1.73 1.16 14.43
CA ALA A 30 -2.13 -0.25 14.35
C ALA A 30 -3.64 -0.40 14.13
N GLY A 31 -4.03 -1.35 13.28
CA GLY A 31 -5.42 -1.60 12.90
C GLY A 31 -5.98 -0.68 11.80
N GLN A 32 -5.21 0.33 11.34
CA GLN A 32 -5.63 1.16 10.21
C GLN A 32 -5.25 0.54 8.86
N PHE A 33 -5.97 0.96 7.83
CA PHE A 33 -5.79 0.54 6.45
C PHE A 33 -5.88 1.74 5.50
N ILE A 34 -5.43 1.56 4.27
CA ILE A 34 -5.58 2.52 3.17
C ILE A 34 -6.61 2.02 2.16
N ILE A 35 -7.16 2.93 1.38
CA ILE A 35 -7.86 2.61 0.14
C ILE A 35 -6.90 2.82 -1.03
N LEU A 36 -6.53 1.74 -1.71
CA LEU A 36 -5.69 1.77 -2.89
C LEU A 36 -6.55 1.82 -4.16
N ARG A 37 -6.09 2.60 -5.14
CA ARG A 37 -6.61 2.61 -6.50
C ARG A 37 -5.44 2.68 -7.48
N VAL A 38 -5.41 1.75 -8.44
CA VAL A 38 -4.25 1.55 -9.32
C VAL A 38 -4.19 2.52 -10.50
N ASN A 39 -5.34 2.96 -11.02
CA ASN A 39 -5.45 3.88 -12.16
C ASN A 39 -6.83 4.58 -12.16
N GLU A 40 -7.10 5.41 -13.17
CA GLU A 40 -8.33 6.21 -13.29
C GLU A 40 -9.60 5.41 -13.55
N THR A 41 -9.54 4.14 -13.94
CA THR A 41 -10.73 3.30 -14.13
C THR A 41 -10.80 2.16 -13.11
N GLY A 42 -9.74 1.97 -12.34
CA GLY A 42 -9.60 0.89 -11.38
C GLY A 42 -10.44 1.09 -10.14
N GLU A 43 -10.78 -0.04 -9.53
CA GLU A 43 -11.56 -0.12 -8.30
C GLU A 43 -10.77 0.37 -7.08
N ARG A 44 -11.51 0.68 -6.02
CA ARG A 44 -10.98 1.07 -4.72
C ARG A 44 -10.95 -0.15 -3.81
N ILE A 45 -9.76 -0.61 -3.44
CA ILE A 45 -9.59 -1.79 -2.59
C ILE A 45 -8.95 -1.42 -1.24
N PRO A 46 -9.43 -1.97 -0.11
CA PRO A 46 -8.81 -1.74 1.19
C PRO A 46 -7.57 -2.62 1.37
N LEU A 47 -6.48 -2.05 1.87
CA LEU A 47 -5.24 -2.77 2.21
C LEU A 47 -4.68 -2.29 3.56
N THR A 48 -4.34 -3.23 4.43
CA THR A 48 -3.76 -2.97 5.76
C THR A 48 -2.35 -2.41 5.65
N ILE A 49 -2.00 -1.48 6.54
CA ILE A 49 -0.62 -0.96 6.66
C ILE A 49 0.18 -1.93 7.52
N ALA A 50 1.14 -2.64 6.93
CA ALA A 50 1.90 -3.70 7.59
C ALA A 50 3.06 -3.20 8.47
N GLY A 51 3.60 -2.01 8.17
CA GLY A 51 4.77 -1.44 8.86
C GLY A 51 6.10 -1.95 8.33
#